data_AF-A0A940ZKQ4-F1
#
_entry.id   AF-A0A940ZKQ4-F1
#
_cell.length_a   1.000
_cell.length_b   1.000
_cell.length_c   1.000
_cell.angle_alpha   90.00
_cell.angle_beta   90.00
_cell.angle_gamma   90.00
#
_symmetry.space_group_name_H-M   'P 1'
#
loop_
_entity.id
_entity.type
_entity.pdbx_description
1 polymer ?
#
loop_
_entity_poly.entity_id
_entity_poly.type
_entity_poly.pdbx_seq_one_letter_code
_entity_poly.pdbx_strand_id
1 'polypeptide(L)'
;MSRIRLCGSVAIMFLFCTALLSGCAKPPTEEIAKTDKALEEARVKEVNLYLEDAFKKAEAGLKKAKDFVVDKKYKEAKAAVDEAASALQLALSQVDEAKAKMKSEADQMARDVQTATNELKALVADAVKQKTAISREEAQGLIGKAEVDLLNIKVRLETGKVRVAYDDLKVLKAEIAAQKEKIMAALSPGQEKK
;
A
#
# COMPACT_ATOMS: atom_id res chain seq x y z
N MET A 1 62.51 33.75 53.46
CA MET A 1 62.92 33.20 52.15
C MET A 1 61.75 32.45 51.55
N SER A 2 61.18 33.05 50.51
CA SER A 2 60.06 32.55 49.71
C SER A 2 60.43 31.30 48.90
N ARG A 3 59.45 30.40 48.68
CA ARG A 3 59.17 29.75 47.38
C ARG A 3 57.95 28.84 47.51
N ILE A 4 56.78 29.45 47.39
CA ILE A 4 55.52 28.80 47.03
C ILE A 4 55.70 28.27 45.60
N ARG A 5 55.83 26.95 45.41
CA ARG A 5 55.88 26.31 44.08
C ARG A 5 54.46 26.09 43.57
N LEU A 6 53.93 27.18 43.03
CA LEU A 6 52.70 27.30 42.24
C LEU A 6 52.91 26.63 40.86
N CYS A 7 53.00 25.29 40.78
CA CYS A 7 53.28 24.61 39.51
C CYS A 7 52.44 23.35 39.23
N GLY A 8 51.51 22.97 40.12
CA GLY A 8 50.73 21.73 40.01
C GLY A 8 49.34 21.86 39.36
N SER A 9 48.76 23.06 39.31
CA SER A 9 47.34 23.22 38.96
C SER A 9 47.05 23.63 37.50
N VAL A 10 48.07 24.02 36.72
CA VAL A 10 47.87 24.49 35.33
C VAL A 10 47.89 23.34 34.32
N ALA A 11 48.57 22.23 34.62
CA ALA A 11 48.68 21.08 33.70
C ALA A 11 47.40 20.22 33.62
N ILE A 12 46.59 20.20 34.68
CA ILE A 12 45.34 19.41 34.72
C ILE A 12 44.20 20.12 33.97
N MET A 13 44.24 21.44 33.87
CA MET A 13 43.22 22.24 33.18
C MET A 13 43.35 22.19 31.64
N PHE A 14 44.55 21.94 31.12
CA PHE A 14 44.78 21.86 29.66
C PHE A 14 44.44 20.49 29.05
N LEU A 15 44.37 19.44 29.87
CA LEU A 15 44.07 18.07 29.40
C LEU A 15 42.57 17.80 29.20
N PHE A 16 41.68 18.69 29.69
CA PHE A 16 40.23 18.56 29.57
C PHE A 16 39.62 19.27 28.35
N CYS A 17 40.38 20.16 27.67
CA CYS A 17 39.87 20.95 26.54
C CYS A 17 39.97 20.24 25.17
N THR A 18 40.74 19.17 25.04
CA THR A 18 40.88 18.45 23.75
C THR A 18 39.83 17.37 23.52
N ALA A 19 39.05 17.01 24.55
CA ALA A 19 37.95 16.04 24.45
C ALA A 19 36.67 16.59 23.79
N LEU A 20 36.61 17.90 23.47
CA LEU A 20 35.44 18.56 22.89
C LEU A 20 35.52 18.76 21.36
N LEU A 21 36.59 18.31 20.70
CA LEU A 21 36.82 18.58 19.26
C LEU A 21 36.59 17.38 18.33
N SER A 22 36.22 16.20 18.84
CA SER A 22 35.99 14.98 18.05
C SER A 22 34.53 14.51 18.08
N GLY A 23 33.61 15.38 17.69
CA GLY A 23 32.17 15.08 17.70
C GLY A 23 31.35 15.57 16.51
N CYS A 24 31.94 16.16 15.47
CA CYS A 24 31.21 16.46 14.23
C CYS A 24 30.90 15.15 13.51
N ALA A 25 29.84 14.45 13.93
CA ALA A 25 29.27 13.36 13.16
C ALA A 25 28.98 13.89 11.75
N LYS A 26 29.62 13.32 10.74
CA LYS A 26 29.40 13.71 9.35
C LYS A 26 27.94 13.41 8.99
N PRO A 27 27.22 14.32 8.31
CA PRO A 27 25.85 14.05 7.89
C PRO A 27 25.80 12.81 6.96
N PRO A 28 24.77 11.96 7.06
CA PRO A 28 24.62 10.73 6.25
C PRO A 28 24.12 11.04 4.83
N THR A 29 24.81 11.95 4.13
CA THR A 29 24.41 12.45 2.81
C THR A 29 24.46 11.37 1.74
N GLU A 30 25.40 10.44 1.83
CA GLU A 30 25.55 9.35 0.86
C GLU A 30 24.41 8.34 0.99
N GLU A 31 24.06 7.95 2.21
CA GLU A 31 22.95 7.04 2.49
C GLU A 31 21.61 7.64 2.08
N ILE A 32 21.40 8.93 2.33
CA ILE A 32 20.19 9.65 1.87
C ILE A 32 20.11 9.62 0.35
N ALA A 33 21.19 9.96 -0.36
CA ALA A 33 21.20 9.95 -1.82
C ALA A 33 20.98 8.55 -2.42
N LYS A 34 21.54 7.50 -1.80
CA LYS A 34 21.30 6.11 -2.21
C LYS A 34 19.85 5.70 -2.00
N THR A 35 19.27 6.06 -0.86
CA THR A 35 17.88 5.72 -0.53
C THR A 35 16.89 6.50 -1.41
N ASP A 36 17.18 7.76 -1.74
CA ASP A 36 16.41 8.53 -2.73
C ASP A 36 16.39 7.81 -4.09
N LYS A 37 17.56 7.37 -4.59
CA LYS A 37 17.63 6.61 -5.85
C LYS A 37 16.86 5.30 -5.77
N ALA A 38 16.96 4.58 -4.65
CA ALA A 38 16.23 3.35 -4.45
C ALA A 38 14.70 3.59 -4.41
N LEU A 39 14.23 4.74 -3.92
CA LEU A 39 12.80 5.09 -3.95
C LEU A 39 12.33 5.29 -5.39
N GLU A 40 13.11 5.95 -6.23
CA GLU A 40 12.78 6.08 -7.65
C GLU A 40 12.75 4.70 -8.34
N GLU A 41 13.72 3.84 -8.08
CA GLU A 41 13.72 2.47 -8.60
C GLU A 41 12.47 1.70 -8.14
N ALA A 42 12.09 1.84 -6.87
CA ALA A 42 10.90 1.23 -6.32
C ALA A 42 9.61 1.75 -6.97
N ARG A 43 9.53 3.04 -7.35
CA ARG A 43 8.41 3.56 -8.16
C ARG A 43 8.38 2.95 -9.55
N VAL A 44 9.53 2.86 -10.21
CA VAL A 44 9.64 2.24 -11.55
C VAL A 44 9.22 0.76 -11.51
N LYS A 45 9.55 0.05 -10.43
CA LYS A 45 9.11 -1.33 -10.19
C LYS A 45 7.68 -1.43 -9.64
N GLU A 46 6.98 -0.31 -9.49
CA GLU A 46 5.61 -0.21 -9.01
C GLU A 46 5.41 -0.69 -7.56
N VAL A 47 6.46 -0.65 -6.73
CA VAL A 47 6.37 -0.97 -5.29
C VAL A 47 5.32 -0.09 -4.62
N ASN A 48 5.19 1.16 -5.04
CA ASN A 48 4.16 2.08 -4.57
C ASN A 48 2.72 1.64 -4.88
N LEU A 49 2.51 0.75 -5.86
CA LEU A 49 1.18 0.24 -6.23
C LEU A 49 0.85 -1.10 -5.56
N TYR A 50 1.84 -1.97 -5.42
CA TYR A 50 1.63 -3.34 -4.93
C TYR A 50 2.00 -3.52 -3.45
N LEU A 51 2.85 -2.64 -2.90
CA LEU A 51 3.34 -2.64 -1.52
C LEU A 51 3.30 -1.21 -0.96
N GLU A 52 2.16 -0.54 -1.11
CA GLU A 52 1.95 0.88 -0.83
C GLU A 52 2.38 1.28 0.59
N ASP A 53 2.04 0.48 1.61
CA ASP A 53 2.39 0.76 3.00
C ASP A 53 3.90 0.76 3.23
N ALA A 54 4.61 -0.22 2.65
CA ALA A 54 6.06 -0.31 2.74
C ALA A 54 6.73 0.86 2.02
N PHE A 55 6.21 1.24 0.84
CA PHE A 55 6.69 2.38 0.08
C PHE A 55 6.50 3.69 0.84
N LYS A 56 5.30 3.97 1.36
CA LYS A 56 5.00 5.16 2.17
C LYS A 56 5.85 5.22 3.43
N LYS A 57 6.08 4.08 4.09
CA LYS A 57 6.96 4.01 5.27
C LYS A 57 8.39 4.41 4.90
N ALA A 58 8.92 3.94 3.78
CA ALA A 58 10.25 4.32 3.31
C ALA A 58 10.33 5.81 2.94
N GLU A 59 9.32 6.37 2.25
CA GLU A 59 9.25 7.81 1.95
C GLU A 59 9.22 8.66 3.23
N ALA A 60 8.40 8.28 4.21
CA ALA A 60 8.30 8.98 5.48
C ALA A 60 9.61 8.91 6.28
N GLY A 61 10.27 7.75 6.30
CA GLY A 61 11.57 7.56 6.95
C GLY A 61 12.66 8.41 6.31
N LEU A 62 12.70 8.48 4.97
CA LEU A 62 13.67 9.31 4.26
C LEU A 62 13.43 10.80 4.47
N LYS A 63 12.17 11.25 4.47
CA LYS A 63 11.81 12.62 4.82
C LYS A 63 12.30 12.96 6.23
N LYS A 64 12.03 12.09 7.20
CA LYS A 64 12.47 12.25 8.59
C LYS A 64 14.00 12.31 8.70
N ALA A 65 14.72 11.50 7.92
CA ALA A 65 16.18 11.56 7.87
C ALA A 65 16.69 12.92 7.37
N LYS A 66 16.07 13.47 6.32
CA LYS A 66 16.39 14.81 5.79
C LYS A 66 16.10 15.90 6.82
N ASP A 67 14.96 15.83 7.51
CA ASP A 67 14.60 16.78 8.57
C ASP A 67 15.62 16.73 9.73
N PHE A 68 16.07 15.54 10.13
CA PHE A 68 17.13 15.39 11.13
C PHE A 68 18.48 15.94 10.69
N VAL A 69 18.82 15.88 9.39
CA VAL A 69 20.04 16.55 8.88
C VAL A 69 19.93 18.07 9.02
N VAL A 70 18.76 18.66 8.73
CA VAL A 70 18.50 20.09 8.92
C VAL A 70 18.66 20.49 10.39
N ASP A 71 18.13 19.67 11.30
CA ASP A 71 18.26 19.82 12.76
C ASP A 71 19.68 19.52 13.29
N LYS A 72 20.62 19.10 12.43
CA LYS A 72 21.96 18.62 12.80
C LYS A 72 21.97 17.41 13.75
N LYS A 73 20.87 16.65 13.78
CA LYS A 73 20.69 15.39 14.51
C LYS A 73 21.17 14.20 13.67
N TYR A 74 22.47 14.13 13.43
CA TYR A 74 23.03 13.22 12.41
C TYR A 74 22.94 11.73 12.77
N LYS A 75 22.89 11.37 14.06
CA LYS A 75 22.71 9.97 14.48
C LYS A 75 21.28 9.50 14.18
N GLU A 76 20.31 10.34 14.49
CA GLU A 76 18.90 10.12 14.22
C GLU A 76 18.60 10.12 12.73
N ALA A 77 19.26 11.02 11.98
CA ALA A 77 19.22 11.01 10.52
C ALA A 77 19.70 9.68 9.95
N LYS A 78 20.84 9.18 10.46
CA LYS A 78 21.40 7.90 10.02
C LYS A 78 20.46 6.73 10.34
N ALA A 79 19.93 6.66 11.55
CA ALA A 79 18.98 5.63 11.93
C ALA A 79 17.72 5.65 11.06
N ALA A 80 17.17 6.83 10.78
CA ALA A 80 15.97 6.98 9.94
C ALA A 80 16.22 6.58 8.48
N VAL A 81 17.36 6.92 7.90
CA VAL A 81 17.69 6.52 6.52
C VAL A 81 18.01 5.02 6.41
N ASP A 82 18.69 4.44 7.40
CA ASP A 82 18.99 3.00 7.43
C ASP A 82 17.69 2.17 7.55
N GLU A 83 16.71 2.61 8.35
CA GLU A 83 15.37 2.00 8.41
C GLU A 83 14.64 2.12 7.07
N ALA A 84 14.63 3.31 6.45
CA ALA A 84 13.99 3.53 5.16
C ALA A 84 14.62 2.66 4.06
N ALA A 85 15.95 2.58 4.00
CA ALA A 85 16.69 1.76 3.04
C ALA A 85 16.36 0.26 3.22
N SER A 86 16.32 -0.21 4.46
CA SER A 86 16.02 -1.62 4.76
C SER A 86 14.58 -1.99 4.37
N ALA A 87 13.62 -1.14 4.72
CA ALA A 87 12.22 -1.35 4.34
C ALA A 87 12.03 -1.40 2.82
N LEU A 88 12.75 -0.51 2.11
CA LEU A 88 12.66 -0.42 0.67
C LEU A 88 13.33 -1.58 -0.05
N GLN A 89 14.50 -2.03 0.41
CA GLN A 89 15.17 -3.22 -0.12
C GLN A 89 14.28 -4.45 0.03
N LEU A 90 13.64 -4.60 1.20
CA LEU A 90 12.72 -5.69 1.47
C LEU A 90 11.47 -5.62 0.57
N ALA A 91 10.94 -4.42 0.30
CA ALA A 91 9.81 -4.24 -0.60
C ALA A 91 10.19 -4.52 -2.06
N LEU A 92 11.36 -4.08 -2.50
CA LEU A 92 11.91 -4.36 -3.82
C LEU A 92 12.10 -5.87 -4.07
N SER A 93 12.49 -6.65 -3.05
CA SER A 93 12.61 -8.10 -3.19
C SER A 93 11.27 -8.84 -3.22
N GLN A 94 10.19 -8.22 -2.73
CA GLN A 94 8.86 -8.83 -2.63
C GLN A 94 7.88 -8.37 -3.71
N VAL A 95 8.22 -7.34 -4.48
CA VAL A 95 7.25 -6.70 -5.39
C VAL A 95 6.74 -7.65 -6.48
N ASP A 96 7.60 -8.52 -7.02
CA ASP A 96 7.20 -9.46 -8.06
C ASP A 96 6.27 -10.55 -7.51
N GLU A 97 6.52 -11.01 -6.28
CA GLU A 97 5.61 -11.92 -5.57
C GLU A 97 4.27 -11.24 -5.28
N ALA A 98 4.28 -9.98 -4.83
CA ALA A 98 3.07 -9.20 -4.59
C ALA A 98 2.25 -9.00 -5.87
N LYS A 99 2.90 -8.74 -7.01
CA LYS A 99 2.26 -8.66 -8.33
C LYS A 99 1.63 -9.99 -8.73
N ALA A 100 2.38 -11.09 -8.61
CA ALA A 100 1.89 -12.43 -8.95
C ALA A 100 0.70 -12.83 -8.07
N LYS A 101 0.77 -12.56 -6.77
CA LYS A 101 -0.32 -12.80 -5.81
C LYS A 101 -1.56 -12.00 -6.18
N MET A 102 -1.43 -10.69 -6.41
CA MET A 102 -2.57 -9.85 -6.80
C MET A 102 -3.19 -10.30 -8.12
N LYS A 103 -2.38 -10.75 -9.09
CA LYS A 103 -2.89 -11.32 -10.35
C LYS A 103 -3.70 -12.59 -10.10
N SER A 104 -3.18 -13.51 -9.29
CA SER A 104 -3.87 -14.75 -8.93
C SER A 104 -5.20 -14.46 -8.20
N GLU A 105 -5.21 -13.51 -7.27
CA GLU A 105 -6.42 -13.07 -6.59
C GLU A 105 -7.42 -12.42 -7.54
N ALA A 106 -6.95 -11.61 -8.51
CA ALA A 106 -7.80 -10.99 -9.52
C ALA A 106 -8.40 -12.03 -10.47
N ASP A 107 -7.63 -13.03 -10.91
CA ASP A 107 -8.12 -14.14 -11.73
C ASP A 107 -9.20 -14.95 -10.99
N GLN A 108 -9.01 -15.20 -9.70
CA GLN A 108 -10.02 -15.85 -8.87
C GLN A 108 -11.26 -14.96 -8.72
N MET A 109 -11.08 -13.67 -8.44
CA MET A 109 -12.20 -12.73 -8.27
C MET A 109 -13.00 -12.56 -9.57
N ALA A 110 -12.35 -12.61 -10.74
CA ALA A 110 -13.04 -12.60 -12.02
C ALA A 110 -13.93 -13.85 -12.21
N ARG A 111 -13.48 -15.03 -11.78
CA ARG A 111 -14.30 -16.25 -11.77
C ARG A 111 -15.48 -16.12 -10.80
N ASP A 112 -15.23 -15.61 -9.60
CA ASP A 112 -16.28 -15.41 -8.59
C ASP A 112 -17.35 -14.44 -9.09
N VAL A 113 -16.94 -13.31 -9.68
CA VAL A 113 -17.83 -12.31 -10.26
C VAL A 113 -18.62 -12.90 -11.43
N GLN A 114 -17.99 -13.69 -12.30
CA GLN A 114 -18.69 -14.39 -13.38
C GLN A 114 -19.77 -15.34 -12.84
N THR A 115 -19.46 -16.10 -11.78
CA THR A 115 -20.43 -16.99 -11.11
C THR A 115 -21.56 -16.16 -10.49
N ALA A 116 -21.24 -15.08 -9.77
CA ALA A 116 -22.24 -14.22 -9.15
C ALA A 116 -23.16 -13.54 -10.18
N THR A 117 -22.64 -13.15 -11.34
CA THR A 117 -23.44 -12.63 -12.46
C THR A 117 -24.40 -13.70 -13.00
N ASN A 118 -23.95 -14.95 -13.13
CA ASN A 118 -24.80 -16.05 -13.58
C ASN A 118 -25.90 -16.38 -12.55
N GLU A 119 -25.57 -16.35 -11.26
CA GLU A 119 -26.55 -16.50 -10.18
C GLU A 119 -27.56 -15.35 -10.18
N LEU A 120 -27.11 -14.10 -10.38
CA LEU A 120 -27.99 -12.94 -10.50
C LEU A 120 -28.97 -13.10 -11.68
N LYS A 121 -28.52 -13.60 -12.83
CA LYS A 121 -29.40 -13.92 -13.97
C LYS A 121 -30.48 -14.93 -13.58
N ALA A 122 -30.11 -16.00 -12.86
CA ALA A 122 -31.06 -17.01 -12.40
C ALA A 122 -32.09 -16.40 -11.43
N LEU A 123 -31.65 -15.61 -10.46
CA LEU A 123 -32.53 -14.91 -9.50
C LEU A 123 -33.52 -13.97 -10.20
N VAL A 124 -33.05 -13.20 -11.19
CA VAL A 124 -33.93 -12.34 -12.01
C VAL A 124 -34.96 -13.19 -12.75
N ALA A 125 -34.55 -14.30 -13.36
CA ALA A 125 -35.47 -15.19 -14.07
C ALA A 125 -36.53 -15.79 -13.14
N ASP A 126 -36.16 -16.17 -11.92
CA ASP A 126 -37.07 -16.75 -10.96
C ASP A 126 -38.03 -15.71 -10.35
N ALA A 127 -37.55 -14.51 -10.05
CA ALA A 127 -38.39 -13.38 -9.63
C ALA A 127 -39.45 -13.04 -10.70
N VAL A 128 -39.08 -13.09 -11.97
CA VAL A 128 -40.03 -12.90 -13.08
C VAL A 128 -41.09 -14.00 -13.11
N LYS A 129 -40.69 -15.27 -13.01
CA LYS A 129 -41.65 -16.40 -12.99
C LYS A 129 -42.62 -16.29 -11.82
N GLN A 130 -42.13 -15.86 -10.66
CA GLN A 130 -42.92 -15.67 -9.44
C GLN A 130 -43.72 -14.37 -9.45
N LYS A 131 -43.62 -13.55 -10.51
CA LYS A 131 -44.27 -12.23 -10.62
C LYS A 131 -43.91 -11.30 -9.46
N THR A 132 -42.72 -11.46 -8.90
CA THR A 132 -42.19 -10.63 -7.83
C THR A 132 -41.89 -9.23 -8.38
N ALA A 133 -42.28 -8.19 -7.63
CA ALA A 133 -41.98 -6.82 -7.99
C ALA A 133 -40.48 -6.53 -7.79
N ILE A 134 -39.70 -6.62 -8.87
CA ILE A 134 -38.28 -6.24 -8.91
C ILE A 134 -38.04 -5.18 -9.98
N SER A 135 -36.96 -4.40 -9.81
CA SER A 135 -36.45 -3.49 -10.83
C SER A 135 -35.72 -4.30 -11.92
N ARG A 136 -36.47 -4.82 -12.90
CA ARG A 136 -35.95 -5.74 -13.90
C ARG A 136 -34.94 -5.08 -14.83
N GLU A 137 -35.22 -3.85 -15.24
CA GLU A 137 -34.40 -3.04 -16.13
C GLU A 137 -33.05 -2.74 -15.48
N GLU A 138 -33.04 -2.36 -14.20
CA GLU A 138 -31.82 -2.15 -13.42
C GLU A 138 -31.01 -3.44 -13.32
N ALA A 139 -31.65 -4.57 -13.00
CA ALA A 139 -30.97 -5.85 -12.86
C ALA A 139 -30.37 -6.33 -14.19
N GLN A 140 -31.11 -6.20 -15.30
CA GLN A 140 -30.62 -6.54 -16.64
C GLN A 140 -29.51 -5.60 -17.10
N GLY A 141 -29.62 -4.30 -16.81
CA GLY A 141 -28.57 -3.32 -17.08
C GLY A 141 -27.28 -3.65 -16.36
N LEU A 142 -27.35 -4.02 -15.07
CA LEU A 142 -26.19 -4.44 -14.30
C LEU A 142 -25.58 -5.75 -14.82
N ILE A 143 -26.41 -6.74 -15.20
CA ILE A 143 -25.92 -7.97 -15.81
C ILE A 143 -25.16 -7.68 -17.11
N GLY A 144 -25.73 -6.87 -18.00
CA GLY A 144 -25.10 -6.52 -19.27
C GLY A 144 -23.79 -5.74 -19.06
N LYS A 145 -23.79 -4.78 -18.13
CA LYS A 145 -22.56 -4.08 -17.71
C LYS A 145 -21.51 -5.07 -17.20
N ALA A 146 -21.88 -5.97 -16.29
CA ALA A 146 -20.96 -6.94 -15.71
C ALA A 146 -20.32 -7.86 -16.74
N GLU A 147 -21.06 -8.29 -17.76
CA GLU A 147 -20.52 -9.12 -18.85
C GLU A 147 -19.48 -8.37 -19.69
N VAL A 148 -19.79 -7.12 -20.06
CA VAL A 148 -18.85 -6.26 -20.82
C VAL A 148 -17.62 -5.93 -19.98
N ASP A 149 -17.81 -5.56 -18.72
CA ASP A 149 -16.73 -5.22 -17.81
C ASP A 149 -15.83 -6.43 -17.55
N LEU A 150 -16.37 -7.64 -17.37
CA LEU A 150 -15.56 -8.86 -17.22
C LEU A 150 -14.69 -9.15 -18.46
N LEU A 151 -15.17 -8.86 -19.67
CA LEU A 151 -14.34 -8.98 -20.88
C LEU A 151 -13.20 -7.97 -20.86
N ASN A 152 -13.50 -6.71 -20.54
CA ASN A 152 -12.49 -5.65 -20.44
C ASN A 152 -11.45 -5.92 -19.33
N ILE A 153 -11.90 -6.44 -18.18
CA ILE A 153 -11.05 -6.81 -17.05
C ILE A 153 -10.10 -7.95 -17.45
N LYS A 154 -10.56 -8.97 -18.17
CA LYS A 154 -9.69 -10.04 -18.68
C LYS A 154 -8.58 -9.49 -19.56
N VAL A 155 -8.90 -8.58 -20.49
CA VAL A 155 -7.90 -7.90 -21.32
C VAL A 155 -6.90 -7.11 -20.45
N ARG A 156 -7.35 -6.44 -19.38
CA ARG A 156 -6.45 -5.73 -18.45
C ARG A 156 -5.52 -6.69 -17.70
N LEU A 157 -6.01 -7.85 -17.27
CA LEU A 157 -5.20 -8.89 -16.61
C LEU A 157 -4.14 -9.49 -17.54
N GLU A 158 -4.49 -9.70 -18.82
CA GLU A 158 -3.58 -10.20 -19.85
C GLU A 158 -2.52 -9.16 -20.23
N THR A 159 -2.90 -7.88 -20.31
CA THR A 159 -2.01 -6.76 -20.65
C THR A 159 -1.20 -6.22 -19.46
N GLY A 160 -1.23 -6.90 -18.31
CA GLY A 160 -0.42 -6.54 -17.14
C GLY A 160 -0.96 -5.38 -16.30
N LYS A 161 -2.13 -4.83 -16.62
CA LYS A 161 -2.81 -3.78 -15.83
C LYS A 161 -3.54 -4.38 -14.62
N VAL A 162 -2.82 -5.21 -13.86
CA VAL A 162 -3.38 -6.07 -12.80
C VAL A 162 -4.05 -5.26 -11.70
N ARG A 163 -3.41 -4.18 -11.23
CA ARG A 163 -3.97 -3.36 -10.16
C ARG A 163 -5.33 -2.75 -10.54
N VAL A 164 -5.42 -2.19 -11.74
CA VAL A 164 -6.67 -1.60 -12.25
C VAL A 164 -7.76 -2.67 -12.36
N ALA A 165 -7.44 -3.83 -12.94
CA ALA A 165 -8.37 -4.94 -13.05
C ALA A 165 -8.88 -5.42 -11.68
N TYR A 166 -8.00 -5.52 -10.68
CA TYR A 166 -8.34 -5.92 -9.33
C TYR A 166 -9.28 -4.92 -8.65
N ASP A 167 -9.02 -3.62 -8.79
CA ASP A 167 -9.88 -2.58 -8.23
C ASP A 167 -11.26 -2.55 -8.91
N ASP A 168 -11.33 -2.70 -10.23
CA ASP A 168 -12.60 -2.80 -10.97
C ASP A 168 -13.41 -4.03 -10.53
N LEU A 169 -12.75 -5.18 -10.35
CA LEU A 169 -13.41 -6.41 -9.89
C LEU A 169 -14.01 -6.25 -8.50
N LYS A 170 -13.35 -5.53 -7.59
CA LYS A 170 -13.90 -5.23 -6.26
C LYS A 170 -15.20 -4.44 -6.35
N VAL A 171 -15.21 -3.39 -7.18
CA VAL A 171 -16.40 -2.56 -7.40
C VAL A 171 -17.53 -3.40 -8.00
N LEU A 172 -17.24 -4.15 -9.07
CA LEU A 172 -18.25 -4.95 -9.76
C LEU A 172 -18.81 -6.07 -8.88
N LYS A 173 -17.96 -6.72 -8.07
CA LYS A 173 -18.37 -7.72 -7.08
C LYS A 173 -19.35 -7.13 -6.07
N ALA A 174 -19.08 -5.92 -5.57
CA ALA A 174 -19.94 -5.24 -4.61
C ALA A 174 -21.29 -4.84 -5.24
N GLU A 175 -21.30 -4.32 -6.47
CA GLU A 175 -22.52 -3.98 -7.19
C GLU A 175 -23.43 -5.20 -7.41
N ILE A 176 -22.86 -6.33 -7.85
CA ILE A 176 -23.60 -7.58 -8.06
C ILE A 176 -24.14 -8.13 -6.74
N ALA A 177 -23.32 -8.14 -5.67
CA ALA A 177 -23.75 -8.60 -4.36
C ALA A 177 -24.94 -7.79 -3.83
N ALA A 178 -24.86 -6.45 -3.90
CA ALA A 178 -25.95 -5.57 -3.50
C ALA A 178 -27.23 -5.83 -4.31
N GLN A 179 -27.12 -6.05 -5.62
CA GLN A 179 -28.30 -6.34 -6.45
C GLN A 179 -28.91 -7.71 -6.15
N LYS A 180 -28.07 -8.73 -5.89
CA LYS A 180 -28.55 -10.05 -5.47
C LYS A 180 -29.33 -9.95 -4.16
N GLU A 181 -28.81 -9.24 -3.16
CA GLU A 181 -29.48 -9.04 -1.87
C GLU A 181 -30.85 -8.38 -2.04
N LYS A 182 -30.96 -7.32 -2.84
CA LYS A 182 -32.25 -6.66 -3.15
C LYS A 182 -33.27 -7.63 -3.72
N ILE A 183 -32.87 -8.46 -4.70
CA ILE A 183 -33.78 -9.42 -5.35
C ILE A 183 -34.16 -10.56 -4.40
N MET A 184 -33.21 -11.06 -3.61
CA MET A 184 -33.47 -12.11 -2.62
C MET A 184 -34.44 -11.65 -1.53
N ALA A 185 -34.32 -10.40 -1.07
CA ALA A 185 -35.26 -9.80 -0.13
C ALA A 185 -36.67 -9.71 -0.73
N ALA A 186 -36.79 -9.32 -2.00
CA ALA A 186 -38.07 -9.28 -2.71
C ALA A 186 -38.69 -10.66 -2.92
N LEU A 187 -37.87 -11.70 -3.11
CA LEU A 187 -38.29 -13.11 -3.25
C LEU A 187 -38.72 -13.76 -1.93
N SER A 188 -38.35 -13.18 -0.77
CA SER A 188 -38.66 -13.70 0.56
C SER A 188 -39.63 -12.79 1.36
N PRO A 189 -40.81 -12.40 0.84
CA PRO A 189 -41.67 -11.39 1.48
C PRO A 189 -42.40 -11.87 2.76
N GLY A 190 -41.91 -12.92 3.46
CA GLY A 190 -42.67 -13.66 4.48
C GLY A 190 -42.02 -13.84 5.86
N GLN A 191 -40.91 -13.17 6.21
CA GLN A 191 -40.26 -13.32 7.53
C GLN A 191 -40.21 -12.07 8.42
N GLU A 192 -41.11 -11.11 8.23
CA GLU A 192 -41.42 -10.10 9.26
C GLU A 192 -42.93 -9.99 9.44
N LYS A 193 -43.43 -10.74 10.43
CA LYS A 193 -44.63 -10.51 11.26
C LYS A 193 -45.01 -11.84 11.94
N LYS A 194 -44.32 -12.17 13.03
CA LYS A 194 -44.87 -12.96 14.13
C LYS A 194 -44.44 -12.34 15.44
#